data_AF-A0A815WLP3-F1
#
_entry.id   AF-A0A815WLP3-F1
#
_cell.length_a   1.000
_cell.length_b   1.000
_cell.length_c   1.000
_cell.angle_alpha   90.00
_cell.angle_beta   90.00
_cell.angle_gamma   90.00
#
_symmetry.space_group_name_H-M   'P 1'
#
loop_
_entity.id
_entity.type
_entity.pdbx_description
1 polymer ?
#
loop_
_entity_poly.entity_id
_entity_poly.type
_entity_poly.pdbx_seq_one_letter_code
_entity_poly.pdbx_strand_id
1 'polypeptide(L)'
;TIKSNTPVNYDLTPVLRIMMNILKVPYIANVRAVLDPFSKLLTFILQNGTFQLEHIIELCSLSNRTFTRDREKFLLPRSIVNVLVEAMLHRYPCPDRNLLLMIQLILLDAGGTIYASAIVSDDVRAYDPHNVVTTNGAECMKHYLNETVAFIADIHTITKIKSTMKEKSEKQQLSNLTEDTLGGQLKAGLAQYLALEFTKGGQRDS
;
A
#
# COMPACT_ATOMS: atom_id res chain seq x y z
N THR A 1 -12.00 21.28 -24.10
CA THR A 1 -11.69 20.60 -22.82
C THR A 1 -12.25 19.20 -22.89
N ILE A 2 -11.42 18.23 -23.29
CA ILE A 2 -11.83 16.82 -23.38
C ILE A 2 -12.07 16.33 -21.94
N LYS A 3 -13.33 16.29 -21.53
CA LYS A 3 -13.73 15.55 -20.32
C LYS A 3 -13.46 14.08 -20.62
N SER A 4 -12.32 13.56 -20.16
CA SER A 4 -12.08 12.12 -20.16
C SER A 4 -13.11 11.49 -19.22
N ASN A 5 -14.22 11.01 -19.78
CA ASN A 5 -15.08 10.02 -19.15
C ASN A 5 -14.26 8.73 -19.00
N THR A 6 -13.40 8.66 -17.99
CA THR A 6 -12.74 7.39 -17.64
C THR A 6 -13.77 6.52 -16.91
N PRO A 7 -14.11 5.34 -17.46
CA PRO A 7 -15.02 4.42 -16.79
C PRO A 7 -14.42 3.89 -15.48
N VAL A 8 -15.36 3.49 -14.61
CA VAL A 8 -15.22 3.03 -13.23
C VAL A 8 -14.43 1.71 -13.15
N ASN A 9 -13.49 1.62 -12.20
CA ASN A 9 -12.81 0.39 -11.74
C ASN A 9 -12.30 -0.55 -12.85
N TYR A 10 -11.06 -0.36 -13.31
CA TYR A 10 -10.37 -1.39 -14.07
C TYR A 10 -9.94 -2.52 -13.13
N ASP A 11 -10.45 -3.73 -13.34
CA ASP A 11 -9.85 -4.92 -12.74
C ASP A 11 -8.48 -5.16 -13.39
N LEU A 12 -7.41 -4.85 -12.65
CA LEU A 12 -6.04 -5.00 -13.10
C LEU A 12 -5.40 -6.30 -12.58
N THR A 13 -6.21 -7.22 -12.03
CA THR A 13 -5.78 -8.58 -11.66
C THR A 13 -5.05 -9.31 -12.80
N PRO A 14 -5.50 -9.26 -14.08
CA PRO A 14 -4.76 -9.88 -15.17
C PRO A 14 -3.34 -9.31 -15.35
N VAL A 15 -3.16 -7.99 -15.14
CA VAL A 15 -1.85 -7.33 -15.24
C VAL A 15 -0.91 -7.82 -14.14
N LEU A 16 -1.39 -7.88 -12.89
CA LEU A 16 -0.61 -8.42 -11.77
C LEU A 16 -0.21 -9.87 -12.02
N ARG A 17 -1.13 -10.70 -12.55
CA ARG A 17 -0.83 -12.09 -12.91
C ARG A 17 0.24 -12.19 -14.00
N ILE A 18 0.19 -11.34 -15.02
CA ILE A 18 1.25 -11.29 -16.05
C ILE A 18 2.59 -10.93 -15.43
N MET A 19 2.63 -9.89 -14.58
CA MET A 19 3.86 -9.48 -13.88
C MET A 19 4.46 -10.63 -13.05
N MET A 20 3.63 -11.33 -12.26
CA MET A 20 4.06 -12.48 -11.46
C MET A 20 4.58 -13.64 -12.32
N ASN A 21 3.91 -13.96 -13.43
CA ASN A 21 4.36 -15.01 -14.33
C ASN A 21 5.69 -14.67 -14.99
N ILE A 22 5.92 -13.41 -15.35
CA ILE A 22 7.23 -12.95 -15.87
C ILE A 22 8.33 -13.13 -14.82
N LEU A 23 8.07 -12.83 -13.54
CA LEU A 23 9.05 -13.05 -12.45
C LEU A 23 9.36 -14.52 -12.19
N LYS A 24 8.52 -15.44 -12.66
CA LYS A 24 8.72 -16.89 -12.57
C LYS A 24 9.53 -17.46 -13.75
N VAL A 25 9.77 -16.67 -14.82
CA VAL A 25 10.54 -17.12 -15.98
C VAL A 25 12.01 -17.36 -15.58
N PRO A 26 12.61 -18.50 -15.94
CA PRO A 26 14.03 -18.75 -15.69
C PRO A 26 14.92 -17.62 -16.22
N TYR A 27 15.98 -17.28 -15.49
CA TYR A 27 16.94 -16.22 -15.85
C TYR A 27 16.39 -14.79 -15.88
N ILE A 28 15.14 -14.53 -15.46
CA ILE A 28 14.59 -13.17 -15.37
C ILE A 28 15.43 -12.24 -14.47
N ALA A 29 16.15 -12.79 -13.49
CA ALA A 29 17.08 -12.05 -12.62
C ALA A 29 18.18 -11.29 -13.40
N ASN A 30 18.49 -11.73 -14.63
CA ASN A 30 19.45 -11.06 -15.52
C ASN A 30 18.83 -9.87 -16.26
N VAL A 31 17.51 -9.80 -16.36
CA VAL A 31 16.76 -8.76 -17.09
C VAL A 31 16.19 -7.73 -16.11
N ARG A 32 17.07 -7.09 -15.34
CA ARG A 32 16.68 -6.17 -14.25
C ARG A 32 15.90 -4.94 -14.73
N ALA A 33 16.03 -4.59 -16.01
CA ALA A 33 15.28 -3.51 -16.63
C ALA A 33 13.75 -3.71 -16.57
N VAL A 34 13.26 -4.94 -16.35
CA VAL A 34 11.83 -5.23 -16.17
C VAL A 34 11.23 -4.59 -14.91
N LEU A 35 12.05 -4.30 -13.91
CA LEU A 35 11.57 -3.77 -12.63
C LEU A 35 11.07 -2.32 -12.74
N ASP A 36 11.65 -1.50 -13.61
CA ASP A 36 11.20 -0.11 -13.83
C ASP A 36 9.76 -0.02 -14.38
N PRO A 37 9.38 -0.71 -15.48
CA PRO A 37 7.99 -0.72 -15.93
C PRO A 37 7.07 -1.40 -14.90
N PHE A 38 7.55 -2.39 -14.15
CA PHE A 38 6.74 -3.04 -13.11
C PHE A 38 6.42 -2.09 -11.97
N SER A 39 7.40 -1.31 -11.52
CA SER A 39 7.21 -0.26 -10.51
C SER A 39 6.17 0.76 -10.98
N LYS A 40 6.27 1.25 -12.22
CA LYS A 40 5.31 2.21 -12.79
C LYS A 40 3.90 1.64 -12.92
N LEU A 41 3.77 0.40 -13.40
CA LEU A 41 2.48 -0.29 -13.49
C LEU A 41 1.88 -0.52 -12.10
N LEU A 42 2.69 -0.94 -11.13
CA LEU A 42 2.26 -1.13 -9.76
C LEU A 42 1.76 0.19 -9.16
N THR A 43 2.50 1.28 -9.30
CA THR A 43 2.05 2.61 -8.87
C THR A 43 0.72 2.98 -9.52
N PHE A 44 0.55 2.76 -10.82
CA PHE A 44 -0.71 3.03 -11.50
C PHE A 44 -1.88 2.18 -10.95
N ILE A 45 -1.64 0.88 -10.71
CA ILE A 45 -2.63 -0.05 -10.14
C ILE A 45 -3.07 0.41 -8.75
N LEU A 46 -2.12 0.77 -7.88
CA LEU A 46 -2.41 1.22 -6.52
C LEU A 46 -3.22 2.53 -6.53
N GLN A 47 -2.94 3.43 -7.46
CA GLN A 47 -3.60 4.74 -7.55
C GLN A 47 -4.96 4.70 -8.25
N ASN A 48 -5.20 3.76 -9.18
CA ASN A 48 -6.35 3.84 -10.09
C ASN A 48 -7.15 2.54 -10.25
N GLY A 49 -6.60 1.40 -9.84
CA GLY A 49 -7.21 0.08 -10.08
C GLY A 49 -7.82 -0.55 -8.84
N THR A 50 -8.50 -1.68 -9.07
CA THR A 50 -8.89 -2.61 -8.00
C THR A 50 -7.95 -3.80 -8.00
N PHE A 51 -7.48 -4.21 -6.82
CA PHE A 51 -6.62 -5.37 -6.65
C PHE A 51 -6.96 -6.16 -5.37
N GLN A 52 -6.52 -7.43 -5.34
CA GLN A 52 -6.52 -8.23 -4.12
C GLN A 52 -5.14 -8.14 -3.46
N LEU A 53 -5.13 -8.03 -2.13
CA LEU A 53 -3.89 -7.89 -1.36
C LEU A 53 -2.94 -9.08 -1.59
N GLU A 54 -3.49 -10.28 -1.74
CA GLU A 54 -2.74 -11.52 -2.05
C GLU A 54 -1.81 -11.36 -3.24
N HIS A 55 -2.30 -10.77 -4.34
CA HIS A 55 -1.51 -10.59 -5.56
C HIS A 55 -0.35 -9.60 -5.35
N ILE A 56 -0.52 -8.59 -4.50
CA ILE A 56 0.55 -7.63 -4.19
C ILE A 56 1.61 -8.28 -3.29
N ILE A 57 1.18 -9.05 -2.29
CA ILE A 57 2.07 -9.83 -1.42
C ILE A 57 2.89 -10.84 -2.26
N GLU A 58 2.23 -11.61 -3.13
CA GLU A 58 2.90 -12.58 -3.99
C GLU A 58 3.88 -11.88 -4.94
N LEU A 59 3.50 -10.76 -5.56
CA LEU A 59 4.37 -9.99 -6.45
C LEU A 59 5.65 -9.52 -5.74
N CYS A 60 5.52 -8.94 -4.54
CA CYS A 60 6.67 -8.51 -3.75
C CYS A 60 7.54 -9.70 -3.32
N SER A 61 6.93 -10.79 -2.86
CA SER A 61 7.62 -12.03 -2.47
C SER A 61 8.41 -12.63 -3.64
N LEU A 62 7.82 -12.71 -4.83
CA LEU A 62 8.50 -13.17 -6.04
C LEU A 62 9.67 -12.25 -6.39
N SER A 63 9.49 -10.93 -6.36
CA SER A 63 10.58 -9.98 -6.60
C SER A 63 11.73 -10.17 -5.60
N ASN A 64 11.41 -10.32 -4.31
CA ASN A 64 12.39 -10.53 -3.25
C ASN A 64 13.20 -11.83 -3.42
N ARG A 65 12.58 -12.88 -3.95
CA ARG A 65 13.21 -14.18 -4.20
C ARG A 65 14.01 -14.19 -5.50
N THR A 66 13.53 -13.52 -6.52
CA THR A 66 14.12 -13.50 -7.87
C THR A 66 15.40 -12.67 -7.91
N PHE A 67 15.45 -11.53 -7.21
CA PHE A 67 16.61 -10.65 -7.20
C PHE A 67 17.37 -10.78 -5.88
N THR A 68 18.70 -10.87 -5.92
CA THR A 68 19.52 -11.05 -4.71
C THR A 68 20.01 -9.74 -4.10
N ARG A 69 20.16 -8.71 -4.93
CA ARG A 69 20.63 -7.39 -4.52
C ARG A 69 19.50 -6.53 -3.99
N ASP A 70 19.77 -5.84 -2.89
CA ASP A 70 18.78 -5.03 -2.17
C ASP A 70 18.15 -3.94 -3.04
N ARG A 71 18.95 -3.29 -3.91
CA ARG A 71 18.43 -2.26 -4.82
C ARG A 71 17.25 -2.76 -5.64
N GLU A 72 17.36 -3.95 -6.20
CA GLU A 72 16.34 -4.59 -7.02
C GLU A 72 15.20 -5.17 -6.17
N LYS A 73 15.50 -5.85 -5.06
CA LYS A 73 14.49 -6.40 -4.12
C LYS A 73 13.52 -5.34 -3.63
N PHE A 74 14.06 -4.20 -3.17
CA PHE A 74 13.27 -3.14 -2.57
C PHE A 74 12.53 -2.26 -3.59
N LEU A 75 12.67 -2.46 -4.92
CA LEU A 75 12.07 -1.54 -5.88
C LEU A 75 10.54 -1.56 -5.84
N LEU A 76 9.90 -2.74 -5.88
CA LEU A 76 8.44 -2.83 -5.83
C LEU A 76 7.88 -2.43 -4.45
N PRO A 77 8.41 -2.94 -3.32
CA PRO A 77 7.95 -2.55 -2.00
C PRO A 77 8.11 -1.04 -1.74
N ARG A 78 9.23 -0.45 -2.17
CA ARG A 78 9.44 1.01 -2.08
C ARG A 78 8.43 1.79 -2.92
N SER A 79 8.04 1.27 -4.08
CA SER A 79 7.02 1.92 -4.91
C SER A 79 5.66 1.96 -4.19
N ILE A 80 5.29 0.90 -3.47
CA ILE A 80 4.08 0.86 -2.65
C ILE A 80 4.14 1.91 -1.54
N VAL A 81 5.25 1.94 -0.80
CA VAL A 81 5.46 2.90 0.30
C VAL A 81 5.44 4.34 -0.22
N ASN A 82 6.07 4.63 -1.36
CA ASN A 82 6.05 5.97 -1.95
C ASN A 82 4.63 6.42 -2.28
N VAL A 83 3.80 5.55 -2.87
CA VAL A 83 2.39 5.88 -3.15
C VAL A 83 1.62 6.16 -1.87
N LEU A 84 1.83 5.35 -0.83
CA LEU A 84 1.18 5.55 0.47
C LEU A 84 1.60 6.89 1.10
N VAL A 85 2.90 7.17 1.15
CA VAL A 85 3.45 8.41 1.74
C VAL A 85 2.99 9.64 0.94
N GLU A 86 2.97 9.57 -0.39
CA GLU A 86 2.43 10.65 -1.23
C GLU A 86 0.95 10.90 -0.97
N ALA A 87 0.16 9.84 -0.81
CA ALA A 87 -1.26 9.97 -0.48
C ALA A 87 -1.46 10.57 0.93
N MET A 88 -0.62 10.19 1.91
CA MET A 88 -0.63 10.74 3.26
C MET A 88 -0.24 12.23 3.30
N LEU A 89 0.91 12.57 2.71
CA LEU A 89 1.52 13.90 2.86
C LEU A 89 0.98 14.92 1.86
N HIS A 90 0.85 14.52 0.60
CA HIS A 90 0.46 15.41 -0.49
C HIS A 90 -1.03 15.33 -0.81
N ARG A 91 -1.79 14.51 -0.07
CA ARG A 91 -3.24 14.31 -0.23
C ARG A 91 -3.60 13.94 -1.67
N TYR A 92 -2.73 13.14 -2.28
CA TYR A 92 -2.91 12.66 -3.65
C TYR A 92 -4.14 11.73 -3.70
N PRO A 93 -5.02 11.84 -4.72
CA PRO A 93 -6.22 11.03 -4.80
C PRO A 93 -5.83 9.55 -5.00
N CYS A 94 -6.10 8.73 -3.99
CA CYS A 94 -5.95 7.27 -3.99
C CYS A 94 -7.23 6.65 -3.41
N PRO A 95 -7.77 5.56 -3.98
CA PRO A 95 -8.96 4.92 -3.45
C PRO A 95 -8.77 4.47 -1.99
N ASP A 96 -9.77 4.73 -1.15
CA ASP A 96 -9.75 4.44 0.29
C ASP A 96 -9.36 2.99 0.61
N ARG A 97 -9.95 2.03 -0.14
CA ARG A 97 -9.63 0.62 0.01
C ARG A 97 -8.15 0.36 -0.28
N ASN A 98 -7.58 0.97 -1.31
CA ASN A 98 -6.19 0.75 -1.69
C ASN A 98 -5.23 1.31 -0.61
N LEU A 99 -5.55 2.46 -0.02
CA LEU A 99 -4.79 3.02 1.11
C LEU A 99 -4.75 2.06 2.29
N LEU A 100 -5.91 1.53 2.69
CA LEU A 100 -6.00 0.59 3.80
C LEU A 100 -5.26 -0.72 3.50
N LEU A 101 -5.31 -1.23 2.26
CA LEU A 101 -4.58 -2.43 1.86
C LEU A 101 -3.06 -2.21 1.85
N MET A 102 -2.56 -1.03 1.46
CA MET A 102 -1.13 -0.71 1.55
C MET A 102 -0.65 -0.64 3.00
N ILE A 103 -1.44 -0.08 3.91
CA ILE A 103 -1.14 -0.14 5.35
C ILE A 103 -1.18 -1.57 5.87
N GLN A 104 -2.19 -2.36 5.48
CA GLN A 104 -2.28 -3.76 5.88
C GLN A 104 -1.03 -4.54 5.45
N LEU A 105 -0.53 -4.34 4.23
CA LEU A 105 0.70 -4.96 3.75
C LEU A 105 1.90 -4.63 4.65
N ILE A 106 2.06 -3.35 5.01
CA ILE A 106 3.15 -2.88 5.89
C ILE A 106 3.01 -3.47 7.30
N LEU A 107 1.79 -3.54 7.82
CA LEU A 107 1.52 -4.11 9.13
C LEU A 107 1.78 -5.61 9.17
N LEU A 108 1.38 -6.36 8.13
CA LEU A 108 1.67 -7.80 8.05
C LEU A 108 3.18 -8.06 8.12
N ASP A 109 3.99 -7.27 7.41
CA ASP A 109 5.46 -7.35 7.54
C ASP A 109 5.95 -7.00 8.96
N ALA A 110 5.27 -6.08 9.63
CA ALA A 110 5.60 -5.69 10.99
C ALA A 110 5.09 -6.70 12.06
N GLY A 111 4.24 -7.65 11.69
CA GLY A 111 3.57 -8.58 12.62
C GLY A 111 2.28 -8.04 13.23
N GLY A 112 1.63 -7.08 12.56
CA GLY A 112 0.35 -6.49 12.93
C GLY A 112 -0.73 -6.65 11.87
N THR A 113 -1.92 -6.12 12.15
CA THR A 113 -3.07 -6.13 11.24
C THR A 113 -4.00 -4.97 11.55
N ILE A 114 -4.60 -4.35 10.54
CA ILE A 114 -5.62 -3.32 10.74
C ILE A 114 -6.92 -3.92 11.29
N TYR A 115 -7.78 -3.08 11.85
CA TYR A 115 -9.12 -3.49 12.23
C TYR A 115 -10.01 -3.67 10.99
N ALA A 116 -10.75 -4.78 10.93
CA ALA A 116 -11.72 -5.04 9.86
C ALA A 116 -12.85 -3.99 9.86
N SER A 117 -13.02 -3.27 8.75
CA SER A 117 -14.13 -2.34 8.53
C SER A 117 -14.98 -2.71 7.33
N ALA A 118 -16.08 -2.01 7.11
CA ALA A 118 -16.92 -2.16 5.91
C ALA A 118 -16.16 -1.98 4.58
N ILE A 119 -14.95 -1.39 4.59
CA ILE A 119 -14.13 -1.16 3.39
C ILE A 119 -13.24 -2.37 3.06
N VAL A 120 -12.75 -3.10 4.07
CA VAL A 120 -11.71 -4.14 3.94
C VAL A 120 -11.98 -5.40 4.78
N SER A 121 -13.22 -5.64 5.20
CA SER A 121 -13.57 -6.68 6.17
C SER A 121 -13.08 -8.06 5.77
N ASP A 122 -13.29 -8.44 4.52
CA ASP A 122 -12.99 -9.79 4.03
C ASP A 122 -11.51 -9.91 3.66
N ASP A 123 -10.91 -8.81 3.21
CA ASP A 123 -9.48 -8.74 2.86
C ASP A 123 -8.57 -8.86 4.08
N VAL A 124 -9.00 -8.44 5.27
CA VAL A 124 -8.12 -8.40 6.46
C VAL A 124 -8.19 -9.68 7.28
N ARG A 125 -9.37 -10.32 7.35
CA ARG A 125 -9.57 -11.52 8.19
C ARG A 125 -8.90 -12.77 7.63
N ALA A 126 -8.50 -12.75 6.37
CA ALA A 126 -7.85 -13.86 5.69
C ALA A 126 -6.36 -14.02 6.05
N TYR A 127 -5.73 -13.04 6.72
CA TYR A 127 -4.29 -13.03 6.95
C TYR A 127 -3.93 -13.14 8.43
N ASP A 128 -3.04 -14.08 8.75
CA ASP A 128 -2.35 -14.19 10.03
C ASP A 128 -0.99 -13.47 9.94
N PRO A 129 -0.77 -12.36 10.68
CA PRO A 129 0.48 -11.60 10.65
C PRO A 129 1.74 -12.42 10.96
N HIS A 130 1.61 -13.57 11.60
CA HIS A 130 2.73 -14.44 11.95
C HIS A 130 3.09 -15.46 10.85
N ASN A 131 2.26 -15.58 9.81
CA ASN A 131 2.40 -16.59 8.77
C ASN A 131 2.47 -15.99 7.34
N VAL A 132 2.64 -14.67 7.21
CA VAL A 132 2.78 -13.99 5.92
C VAL A 132 4.25 -13.89 5.51
N VAL A 133 4.53 -14.17 4.24
CA VAL A 133 5.87 -13.99 3.66
C VAL A 133 6.20 -12.50 3.60
N THR A 134 7.39 -12.14 4.07
CA THR A 134 7.81 -10.73 4.09
C THR A 134 7.86 -10.13 2.68
N THR A 135 7.22 -8.96 2.55
CA THR A 135 7.18 -8.16 1.34
C THR A 135 8.27 -7.10 1.30
N ASN A 136 8.99 -6.85 2.40
CA ASN A 136 9.93 -5.74 2.59
C ASN A 136 9.30 -4.33 2.61
N GLY A 137 7.97 -4.23 2.68
CA GLY A 137 7.25 -2.97 2.80
C GLY A 137 7.55 -2.27 4.12
N ALA A 138 7.57 -3.00 5.24
CA ALA A 138 7.91 -2.43 6.55
C ALA A 138 9.34 -1.86 6.60
N GLU A 139 10.31 -2.51 5.95
CA GLU A 139 11.69 -2.03 5.88
C GLU A 139 11.79 -0.73 5.08
N CYS A 140 11.04 -0.62 3.96
CA CYS A 140 10.98 0.61 3.18
C CYS A 140 10.30 1.76 3.95
N MET A 141 9.31 1.44 4.80
CA MET A 141 8.55 2.43 5.57
C MET A 141 9.38 3.08 6.69
N LYS A 142 10.48 2.44 7.16
CA LYS A 142 11.38 2.99 8.19
C LYS A 142 12.01 4.33 7.82
N HIS A 143 12.12 4.60 6.53
CA HIS A 143 12.65 5.87 6.04
C HIS A 143 11.69 7.04 6.27
N TYR A 144 10.44 6.79 6.65
CA TYR A 144 9.36 7.78 6.77
C TYR A 144 8.75 7.85 8.18
N LEU A 145 9.48 7.39 9.21
CA LEU A 145 8.97 7.35 10.59
C LEU A 145 8.59 8.74 11.11
N ASN A 146 9.43 9.76 10.84
CA ASN A 146 9.20 11.12 11.30
C ASN A 146 7.96 11.74 10.63
N GLU A 147 7.84 11.56 9.32
CA GLU A 147 6.69 12.00 8.52
C GLU A 147 5.41 11.31 8.97
N THR A 148 5.50 10.03 9.32
CA THR A 148 4.37 9.25 9.83
C THR A 148 3.91 9.75 11.20
N VAL A 149 4.84 10.04 12.12
CA VAL A 149 4.53 10.65 13.42
C VAL A 149 3.87 12.01 13.23
N ALA A 150 4.44 12.87 12.37
CA ALA A 150 3.88 14.19 12.07
C ALA A 150 2.47 14.10 11.48
N PHE A 151 2.23 13.15 10.57
CA PHE A 151 0.92 12.90 9.99
C PHE A 151 -0.13 12.50 11.03
N ILE A 152 0.22 11.60 11.96
CA ILE A 152 -0.69 11.16 13.04
C ILE A 152 -1.01 12.33 13.96
N ALA A 153 0.01 13.12 14.33
CA ALA A 153 -0.10 14.25 15.24
C ALA A 153 -0.95 15.42 14.68
N ASP A 154 -1.04 15.59 13.36
CA ASP A 154 -1.88 16.63 12.76
C ASP A 154 -3.37 16.26 12.84
N ILE A 155 -4.06 16.83 13.84
CA ILE A 155 -5.49 16.66 14.12
C ILE A 155 -6.37 17.11 12.95
N HIS A 156 -5.91 18.02 12.09
CA HIS A 156 -6.70 18.61 11.00
C HIS A 156 -6.50 17.93 9.64
N THR A 157 -5.60 16.95 9.54
CA THR A 157 -5.35 16.21 8.28
C THR A 157 -6.61 15.57 7.73
N ILE A 158 -7.44 14.99 8.61
CA ILE A 158 -8.70 14.34 8.26
C ILE A 158 -9.69 15.37 7.68
N THR A 159 -9.73 16.58 8.23
CA THR A 159 -10.65 17.67 7.84
C THR A 159 -10.29 18.33 6.50
N LYS A 160 -9.06 18.18 5.99
CA LYS A 160 -8.62 18.76 4.71
C LYS A 160 -8.54 17.77 3.55
N ILE A 161 -8.41 16.46 3.81
CA ILE A 161 -8.66 15.42 2.78
C ILE A 161 -10.13 15.52 2.29
N LYS A 162 -11.04 15.90 3.20
CA LYS A 162 -12.46 16.18 2.98
C LYS A 162 -12.82 17.16 1.85
N SER A 163 -12.00 18.17 1.59
CA SER A 163 -12.30 19.15 0.54
C SER A 163 -11.89 18.67 -0.86
N THR A 164 -10.81 17.90 -0.96
CA THR A 164 -10.26 17.43 -2.25
C THR A 164 -10.97 16.17 -2.76
N MET A 165 -11.48 15.34 -1.85
CA MET A 165 -12.22 14.10 -2.18
C MET A 165 -13.66 14.38 -2.66
N LYS A 166 -14.31 15.44 -2.15
CA LYS A 166 -15.67 15.83 -2.55
C LYS A 166 -15.81 16.20 -4.03
N GLU A 167 -14.80 16.83 -4.64
CA GLU A 167 -14.84 17.21 -6.06
C GLU A 167 -14.81 16.00 -7.02
N LYS A 168 -14.36 14.82 -6.57
CA LYS A 168 -14.38 13.58 -7.37
C LYS A 168 -15.53 12.64 -7.00
N SER A 169 -15.99 12.63 -5.75
CA SER A 169 -17.10 11.76 -5.31
C SER A 169 -18.48 12.13 -5.87
N GLU A 170 -18.70 13.35 -6.38
CA GLU A 170 -19.91 13.64 -7.17
C GLU A 170 -20.01 12.79 -8.46
N LYS A 171 -18.92 12.16 -8.90
CA LYS A 171 -18.90 11.18 -10.00
C LYS A 171 -18.77 9.73 -9.54
N GLN A 172 -18.64 9.46 -8.25
CA GLN A 172 -18.35 8.13 -7.70
C GLN A 172 -19.30 7.84 -6.55
N GLN A 173 -20.50 7.35 -6.88
CA GLN A 173 -21.45 6.76 -5.91
C GLN A 173 -20.90 5.44 -5.35
N LEU A 174 -19.80 5.46 -4.59
CA LEU A 174 -19.36 4.26 -3.90
C LEU A 174 -18.55 4.56 -2.63
N SER A 175 -19.17 5.25 -1.66
CA SER A 175 -19.09 4.89 -0.23
C SER A 175 -19.72 5.99 0.63
N ASN A 176 -20.96 5.75 1.08
CA ASN A 176 -21.64 6.54 2.11
C ASN A 176 -21.16 6.13 3.52
N LEU A 177 -19.88 6.24 3.81
CA LEU A 177 -19.34 6.15 5.18
C LEU A 177 -18.57 7.43 5.47
N THR A 178 -18.89 8.06 6.60
CA THR A 178 -18.31 9.33 7.05
C THR A 178 -16.78 9.23 7.10
N GLU A 179 -16.09 10.17 6.45
CA GLU A 179 -14.62 10.31 6.40
C GLU A 179 -13.94 10.25 7.79
N ASP A 180 -14.71 10.49 8.86
CA ASP A 180 -14.30 10.30 10.25
C ASP A 180 -13.82 8.85 10.53
N THR A 181 -14.35 7.87 9.79
CA THR A 181 -13.98 6.46 9.92
C THR A 181 -12.68 6.12 9.20
N LEU A 182 -12.50 6.52 7.93
CA LEU A 182 -11.28 6.25 7.17
C LEU A 182 -10.06 6.91 7.78
N GLY A 183 -10.14 8.21 8.10
CA GLY A 183 -9.04 8.95 8.70
C GLY A 183 -8.61 8.34 10.04
N GLY A 184 -9.58 7.89 10.84
CA GLY A 184 -9.35 7.14 12.08
C GLY A 184 -8.62 5.82 11.84
N GLN A 185 -9.06 5.01 10.87
CA GLN A 185 -8.41 3.75 10.54
C GLN A 185 -6.99 3.91 10.03
N LEU A 186 -6.76 4.90 9.16
CA LEU A 186 -5.44 5.19 8.61
C LEU A 186 -4.46 5.56 9.72
N LYS A 187 -4.85 6.49 10.61
CA LYS A 187 -4.02 6.88 11.76
C LYS A 187 -3.80 5.74 12.73
N ALA A 188 -4.83 4.93 13.00
CA ALA A 188 -4.71 3.77 13.89
C ALA A 188 -3.71 2.74 13.34
N GLY A 189 -3.80 2.40 12.05
CA GLY A 189 -2.88 1.46 11.41
C GLY A 189 -1.43 1.97 11.37
N LEU A 190 -1.22 3.26 11.09
CA LEU A 190 0.11 3.88 11.14
C LEU A 190 0.67 3.94 12.56
N ALA A 191 -0.15 4.28 13.56
CA ALA A 191 0.25 4.28 14.96
C ALA A 191 0.64 2.88 15.44
N GLN A 192 -0.11 1.86 15.02
CA GLN A 192 0.23 0.47 15.28
C GLN A 192 1.57 0.08 14.64
N TYR A 193 1.82 0.46 13.39
CA TYR A 193 3.11 0.22 12.74
C TYR A 193 4.26 0.86 13.52
N LEU A 194 4.13 2.13 13.91
CA LEU A 194 5.15 2.83 14.70
C LEU A 194 5.42 2.12 16.04
N ALA A 195 4.38 1.68 16.74
CA ALA A 195 4.53 0.95 18.00
C ALA A 195 5.28 -0.37 17.80
N LEU A 196 4.95 -1.14 16.75
CA LEU A 196 5.63 -2.39 16.41
C LEU A 196 7.09 -2.16 15.99
N GLU A 197 7.38 -1.07 15.28
CA GLU A 197 8.74 -0.77 14.83
C GLU A 197 9.63 -0.31 15.99
N PHE A 198 9.15 0.58 16.85
CA PHE A 198 9.94 1.05 18.00
C PHE A 198 10.18 -0.03 19.06
N THR A 199 9.24 -0.96 19.24
CA THR A 199 9.44 -2.09 20.16
C THR A 199 10.44 -3.12 19.65
N LYS A 200 10.62 -3.26 18.32
CA LYS A 200 11.69 -4.09 17.73
C LYS A 200 13.08 -3.46 17.89
N GLY A 201 13.18 -2.13 17.82
CA GLY A 201 14.43 -1.40 18.03
C GLY A 201 14.99 -1.59 19.44
N GLY A 202 14.13 -1.56 20.46
CA GLY A 202 14.53 -1.73 21.87
C GLY A 202 15.13 -3.10 22.22
N GLN A 203 14.91 -4.14 21.41
CA GLN A 203 15.47 -5.47 21.65
C GLN A 203 16.90 -5.66 21.08
N ARG A 204 17.37 -4.76 20.21
CA ARG A 204 18.73 -4.85 19.63
C ARG A 204 19.80 -4.18 20.50
N ASP A 205 19.39 -3.36 21.46
CA ASP A 205 20.26 -2.62 22.39
C ASP A 205 20.28 -3.25 23.81
N SER A 206 19.86 -4.51 23.96
CA SER A 206 19.87 -5.27 25.23
C SER A 206 20.80 -6.48 25.17
#